data_AF-A0A844FD55-F1
#
_entry.id   AF-A0A844FD55-F1
#
_cell.length_a   1.000
_cell.length_b   1.000
_cell.length_c   1.000
_cell.angle_alpha   90.00
_cell.angle_beta   90.00
_cell.angle_gamma   90.00
#
_symmetry.space_group_name_H-M   'P 1'
#
loop_
_entity.id
_entity.type
_entity.pdbx_description
1 polymer ?
#
loop_
_entity_poly.entity_id
_entity_poly.type
_entity_poly.pdbx_seq_one_letter_code
_entity_poly.pdbx_strand_id
1 'polypeptide(L)'
;MKINDIDLYNLPLWLNGVAEKLEEGCQEELKKESDLYNQVLEESGEILDKYRFISTIIDGDVIRKPMNLAVSELEALSRFWRLETKQRDMENLQTYLLGGRHMLELLQLLKII
;
A
#
# COMPACT_ATOMS: atom_id res chain seq x y z
N MET A 1 4.61 25.36 12.26
CA MET A 1 5.13 24.48 11.20
C MET A 1 4.71 25.07 9.86
N LYS A 2 5.64 25.32 8.95
CA LYS A 2 5.32 25.75 7.58
C LYS A 2 4.94 24.51 6.76
N ILE A 3 4.21 24.71 5.67
CA ILE A 3 3.79 23.59 4.80
C ILE A 3 4.99 22.82 4.24
N ASN A 4 6.10 23.52 3.98
CA ASN A 4 7.35 22.94 3.48
C ASN A 4 8.11 22.12 4.54
N ASP A 5 7.74 22.24 5.81
CA ASP A 5 8.34 21.47 6.90
C ASP A 5 7.61 20.13 7.11
N ILE A 6 6.55 19.87 6.33
CA ILE A 6 5.77 18.63 6.39
C ILE A 6 6.44 17.61 5.49
N ASP A 7 6.90 16.52 6.08
CA ASP A 7 7.42 15.35 5.38
C ASP A 7 7.03 14.07 6.14
N LEU A 8 7.53 12.93 5.65
CA LEU A 8 7.29 11.62 6.24
C LEU A 8 7.73 11.51 7.71
N TYR A 9 8.71 12.30 8.14
CA TYR A 9 9.29 12.24 9.47
C TYR A 9 8.72 13.31 10.42
N ASN A 10 8.09 14.34 9.86
CA ASN A 10 7.59 15.52 10.57
C ASN A 10 6.09 15.75 10.31
N LEU A 11 5.30 14.67 10.32
CA LEU A 11 3.87 14.73 10.07
C LEU A 11 3.09 15.13 11.35
N PRO A 12 2.31 16.22 11.36
CA PRO A 12 1.44 16.53 12.48
C PRO A 12 0.40 15.44 12.73
N LEU A 13 0.02 15.23 13.99
CA LEU A 13 -1.01 14.25 14.38
C LEU A 13 -2.32 14.40 13.61
N TRP A 14 -2.78 15.65 13.37
CA TRP A 14 -4.02 15.88 12.62
C TRP A 14 -3.90 15.45 11.15
N LEU A 15 -2.70 15.59 10.57
CA LEU A 15 -2.45 15.19 9.18
C LEU A 15 -2.23 13.67 9.10
N ASN A 16 -1.71 13.05 10.15
CA ASN A 16 -1.64 11.59 10.24
C ASN A 16 -3.04 10.95 10.16
N GLY A 17 -4.00 11.45 10.95
CA GLY A 17 -5.38 10.94 10.87
C GLY A 17 -6.09 11.23 9.55
N VAL A 18 -5.65 12.25 8.80
CA VAL A 18 -6.13 12.49 7.43
C VAL A 18 -5.48 11.50 6.45
N ALA A 19 -4.19 11.22 6.59
CA ALA A 19 -3.46 10.26 5.76
C ALA A 19 -4.06 8.85 5.91
N GLU A 20 -4.26 8.38 7.14
CA GLU A 20 -4.89 7.08 7.43
C GLU A 20 -6.26 6.95 6.74
N LYS A 21 -7.11 7.98 6.84
CA LYS A 21 -8.43 7.99 6.18
C LYS A 21 -8.34 8.00 4.66
N LEU A 22 -7.34 8.67 4.10
CA LEU A 22 -7.11 8.68 2.65
C LEU A 22 -6.67 7.30 2.16
N GLU A 23 -5.78 6.63 2.90
CA GLU A 23 -5.34 5.27 2.61
C GLU A 23 -6.52 4.29 2.68
N GLU A 24 -7.32 4.34 3.75
CA GLU A 24 -8.53 3.53 3.89
C GLU A 24 -9.51 3.75 2.72
N GLY A 25 -9.81 5.01 2.41
CA GLY A 25 -10.71 5.37 1.30
C GLY A 25 -10.19 4.90 -0.06
N CYS A 26 -8.88 5.00 -0.29
CA CYS A 26 -8.20 4.50 -1.49
C CYS A 26 -8.37 2.99 -1.64
N GLN A 27 -8.08 2.22 -0.59
CA GLN A 27 -8.24 0.78 -0.59
C GLN A 27 -9.70 0.36 -0.76
N GLU A 28 -10.65 1.08 -0.14
CA GLU A 28 -12.08 0.81 -0.33
C GLU A 28 -12.54 1.03 -1.76
N GLU A 29 -12.13 2.14 -2.40
CA GLU A 29 -12.47 2.42 -3.81
C GLU A 29 -11.87 1.36 -4.73
N LEU A 30 -10.60 0.99 -4.52
CA LEU A 30 -9.94 -0.08 -5.29
C LEU A 30 -10.63 -1.44 -5.11
N LYS A 31 -11.05 -1.80 -3.90
CA LYS A 31 -11.80 -3.05 -3.64
C LYS A 31 -13.16 -3.06 -4.33
N LYS A 32 -13.83 -1.90 -4.43
CA LYS A 32 -15.14 -1.78 -5.07
C LYS A 32 -15.04 -1.83 -6.59
N GLU A 33 -14.03 -1.20 -7.17
CA GLU A 33 -13.97 -0.93 -8.61
C GLU A 33 -13.00 -1.85 -9.39
N SER A 34 -12.09 -2.56 -8.71
CA SER A 34 -11.02 -3.32 -9.38
C SER A 34 -10.99 -4.79 -8.98
N ASP A 35 -11.52 -5.65 -9.85
CA ASP A 35 -11.37 -7.11 -9.73
C ASP A 35 -9.90 -7.54 -9.66
N LEU A 36 -9.03 -6.84 -10.41
CA LEU A 36 -7.59 -7.10 -10.40
C LEU A 36 -6.97 -6.82 -9.04
N TYR A 37 -7.39 -5.77 -8.34
CA TYR A 37 -6.92 -5.46 -7.00
C TYR A 37 -7.35 -6.55 -6.01
N ASN A 38 -8.62 -6.97 -6.09
CA ASN A 38 -9.14 -8.05 -5.25
C ASN A 38 -8.39 -9.37 -5.47
N GLN A 39 -8.09 -9.73 -6.73
CA GLN A 39 -7.28 -10.91 -7.04
C GLN A 39 -5.86 -10.82 -6.48
N VAL A 40 -5.23 -9.64 -6.52
CA VAL A 40 -3.90 -9.42 -5.93
C VAL A 40 -3.94 -9.64 -4.42
N LEU A 41 -4.95 -9.10 -3.73
CA LEU A 41 -5.11 -9.27 -2.28
C LEU A 41 -5.36 -10.74 -1.91
N GLU A 42 -6.24 -11.42 -2.63
CA GLU A 42 -6.55 -12.84 -2.41
C GLU A 42 -5.29 -13.71 -2.60
N GLU A 43 -4.60 -13.55 -3.73
CA GLU A 43 -3.39 -14.32 -4.04
C GLU A 43 -2.24 -14.03 -3.05
N SER A 44 -2.08 -12.77 -2.62
CA SER A 44 -1.09 -12.40 -1.60
C SER A 44 -1.40 -13.10 -0.26
N GLY A 45 -2.67 -13.08 0.16
CA GLY A 45 -3.15 -13.78 1.35
C GLY A 45 -2.91 -15.29 1.30
N GLU A 46 -3.27 -15.95 0.20
CA GLU A 46 -3.05 -17.39 0.02
C GLU A 46 -1.56 -17.78 0.13
N ILE A 47 -0.66 -16.95 -0.41
CA ILE A 47 0.79 -17.19 -0.32
C ILE A 47 1.26 -17.06 1.13
N LEU A 48 0.81 -16.05 1.88
CA LEU A 48 1.16 -15.87 3.28
C LEU A 48 0.64 -17.00 4.16
N ASP A 49 -0.59 -17.46 3.93
CA ASP A 49 -1.18 -18.59 4.65
C ASP A 49 -0.40 -19.89 4.42
N LYS A 50 0.08 -20.10 3.19
CA LYS A 50 0.80 -21.32 2.81
C LYS A 50 2.27 -21.30 3.22
N TYR A 51 2.93 -20.15 3.19
CA TYR A 51 4.38 -20.03 3.35
C TYR A 51 4.74 -19.08 4.50
N ARG A 52 4.61 -19.58 5.73
CA ARG A 52 4.88 -18.81 6.96
C ARG A 52 6.25 -18.12 7.01
N PHE A 53 7.28 -18.68 6.34
CA PHE A 53 8.60 -18.07 6.30
C PHE A 53 8.60 -16.69 5.59
N ILE A 54 7.65 -16.48 4.67
CA ILE A 54 7.48 -15.20 3.97
C ILE A 54 7.05 -14.13 4.98
N SER A 55 6.07 -14.42 5.84
CA SER A 55 5.67 -13.52 6.94
C SER A 55 6.85 -13.19 7.86
N THR A 56 7.65 -14.20 8.26
CA THR A 56 8.86 -13.97 9.08
C THR A 56 9.84 -12.99 8.42
N ILE A 57 9.99 -13.03 7.09
CA ILE A 57 10.86 -12.09 6.37
C ILE A 57 10.26 -10.68 6.34
N ILE A 58 8.96 -10.57 6.06
CA ILE A 58 8.27 -9.28 5.91
C ILE A 58 8.13 -8.54 7.22
N ASP A 59 7.81 -9.26 8.30
CA ASP A 59 7.66 -8.70 9.65
C ASP A 59 9.01 -8.23 10.23
N GLY A 60 10.12 -8.49 9.52
CA GLY A 60 11.46 -8.12 9.95
C GLY A 60 11.92 -8.93 11.17
N ASP A 61 11.37 -10.13 11.36
CA ASP A 61 11.74 -11.00 12.48
C ASP A 61 13.23 -11.34 12.43
N VAL A 62 13.85 -11.47 13.62
CA VAL A 62 15.27 -11.76 13.72
C VAL A 62 15.57 -13.18 13.23
N ILE A 63 16.19 -13.27 12.05
CA ILE A 63 16.71 -14.53 11.49
C ILE A 63 18.01 -14.90 12.20
N ARG A 64 17.93 -15.80 13.19
CA ARG A 64 19.09 -16.23 14.00
C ARG A 64 19.93 -17.34 13.38
N LYS A 65 19.41 -18.02 12.36
CA LYS A 65 20.07 -19.16 11.69
C LYS A 65 19.85 -19.06 10.18
N PRO A 66 20.79 -19.55 9.35
CA PRO A 66 20.58 -19.63 7.92
C PRO A 66 19.28 -20.38 7.59
N MET A 67 18.51 -19.82 6.66
CA MET A 67 17.27 -20.41 6.16
C MET A 67 17.57 -21.01 4.78
N ASN A 68 17.46 -22.34 4.67
CA ASN A 68 17.62 -23.03 3.39
C ASN A 68 16.24 -23.13 2.75
N LEU A 69 16.06 -22.48 1.59
CA LEU A 69 14.81 -22.48 0.85
C LEU A 69 14.87 -23.44 -0.34
N ALA A 70 13.80 -24.18 -0.56
CA ALA A 70 13.57 -24.90 -1.80
C ALA A 70 13.30 -23.92 -2.96
N VAL A 71 13.51 -24.37 -4.20
CA VAL A 71 13.21 -23.55 -5.40
C VAL A 71 11.76 -23.06 -5.39
N SER A 72 10.81 -23.93 -5.04
CA SER A 72 9.38 -23.58 -4.95
C SER A 72 9.08 -22.51 -3.89
N GLU A 73 9.83 -22.48 -2.79
CA GLU A 73 9.69 -21.46 -1.75
C GLU A 73 10.26 -20.12 -2.25
N LEU A 74 11.39 -20.15 -2.95
CA LEU A 74 11.94 -18.95 -3.59
C LEU A 74 11.02 -18.39 -4.68
N GLU A 75 10.39 -19.26 -5.47
CA GLU A 75 9.38 -18.87 -6.45
C GLU A 75 8.15 -18.23 -5.79
N ALA A 76 7.68 -18.80 -4.67
CA ALA A 76 6.59 -18.22 -3.89
C ALA A 76 6.95 -16.84 -3.34
N LEU A 77 8.16 -16.67 -2.80
CA LEU A 77 8.67 -15.38 -2.33
C LEU A 77 8.76 -14.36 -3.48
N SER A 78 9.28 -14.77 -4.63
CA SER A 78 9.36 -13.90 -5.82
C SER A 78 7.98 -13.48 -6.32
N ARG A 79 7.01 -14.40 -6.34
CA ARG A 79 5.62 -14.13 -6.70
C ARG A 79 4.98 -13.15 -5.71
N PHE A 80 5.15 -13.38 -4.41
CA PHE A 80 4.67 -12.48 -3.36
C PHE A 80 5.17 -11.04 -3.55
N TRP A 81 6.48 -10.85 -3.72
CA TRP A 81 7.05 -9.51 -3.94
C TRP A 81 6.49 -8.79 -5.18
N ARG A 82 6.17 -9.53 -6.24
CA ARG A 82 5.52 -8.98 -7.43
C ARG A 82 4.09 -8.53 -7.13
N LEU A 83 3.34 -9.29 -6.34
CA LEU A 83 1.98 -8.92 -5.92
C LEU A 83 2.00 -7.69 -5.02
N GLU A 84 2.87 -7.64 -4.02
CA GLU A 84 3.02 -6.48 -3.13
C GLU A 84 3.40 -5.22 -3.91
N THR A 85 4.34 -5.34 -4.85
CA THR A 85 4.72 -4.21 -5.70
C THR A 85 3.53 -3.73 -6.51
N LYS A 86 2.76 -4.65 -7.09
CA LYS A 86 1.57 -4.33 -7.87
C LYS A 86 0.47 -3.68 -7.04
N GLN A 87 0.21 -4.19 -5.83
CA GLN A 87 -0.74 -3.61 -4.89
C GLN A 87 -0.34 -2.16 -4.59
N ARG A 88 0.92 -1.94 -4.18
CA ARG A 88 1.46 -0.61 -3.88
C ARG A 88 1.38 0.34 -5.07
N ASP A 89 1.68 -0.14 -6.29
CA ASP A 89 1.58 0.69 -7.50
C ASP A 89 0.14 1.14 -7.76
N MET A 90 -0.84 0.26 -7.55
CA MET A 90 -2.27 0.57 -7.69
C MET A 90 -2.72 1.59 -6.63
N GLU A 91 -2.34 1.38 -5.36
CA GLU A 91 -2.68 2.28 -4.25
C GLU A 91 -2.03 3.66 -4.41
N ASN A 92 -0.76 3.71 -4.83
CA ASN A 92 -0.06 4.97 -5.09
C ASN A 92 -0.72 5.77 -6.23
N LEU A 93 -1.06 5.09 -7.33
CA LEU A 93 -1.73 5.74 -8.46
C LEU A 93 -3.10 6.26 -8.06
N GLN A 94 -3.89 5.44 -7.34
CA GLN A 94 -5.21 5.85 -6.88
C GLN A 94 -5.13 7.04 -5.91
N THR A 95 -4.19 7.01 -4.97
CA THR A 95 -3.96 8.12 -4.02
C THR A 95 -3.61 9.42 -4.76
N TYR A 96 -2.75 9.35 -5.78
CA TYR A 96 -2.41 10.50 -6.62
C TYR A 96 -3.65 11.05 -7.35
N LEU A 97 -4.46 10.19 -7.96
CA LEU A 97 -5.68 10.59 -8.66
C LEU A 97 -6.72 11.21 -7.71
N LEU A 98 -6.86 10.64 -6.51
CA LEU A 98 -7.74 11.16 -5.47
C LEU A 98 -7.31 12.56 -5.02
N GLY A 99 -6.01 12.78 -4.80
CA GLY A 99 -5.45 14.10 -4.51
C GLY A 99 -5.75 15.12 -5.63
N GLY A 100 -5.63 14.70 -6.89
CA GLY A 100 -6.00 15.52 -8.04
C GLY A 100 -7.49 15.90 -8.06
N ARG A 101 -8.38 14.94 -7.77
CA ARG A 101 -9.83 15.18 -7.67
C ARG A 101 -10.16 16.20 -6.58
N HIS A 102 -9.62 16.02 -5.38
CA HIS A 102 -9.81 16.96 -4.27
C HIS A 102 -9.28 18.37 -4.57
N MET A 103 -8.16 18.46 -5.29
CA MET A 103 -7.61 19.76 -5.71
C MET A 103 -8.56 20.45 -6.70
N LEU A 104 -9.10 19.73 -7.68
CA LEU A 104 -10.07 20.29 -8.63
C LEU A 104 -11.33 20.79 -7.92
N GLU A 105 -11.87 20.01 -6.99
CA GLU A 105 -13.03 20.41 -6.17
C GLU A 105 -12.73 21.69 -5.37
N LEU A 106 -11.55 21.80 -4.77
CA LEU A 106 -11.13 23.01 -4.05
C LEU A 106 -11.04 24.23 -4.98
N LEU A 107 -10.45 24.07 -6.17
CA LEU A 107 -10.33 25.18 -7.14
C LEU A 107 -11.70 25.68 -7.61
N GLN A 108 -12.66 24.78 -7.81
CA GLN A 108 -14.05 25.12 -8.14
C GLN A 108 -14.74 25.87 -6.99
N LEU A 109 -14.57 25.41 -5.74
CA LEU A 109 -15.12 26.07 -4.56
C LEU A 109 -14.58 27.50 -4.39
N LEU A 110 -13.29 27.69 -4.72
CA LEU A 110 -12.64 29.00 -4.70
C LEU A 110 -12.94 29.85 -5.94
N LYS A 111 -13.69 29.33 -6.92
CA LYS A 111 -14.01 30.00 -8.19
C LYS A 111 -12.77 30.42 -8.99
N ILE A 112 -11.69 29.66 -8.86
CA ILE A 112 -10.47 29.84 -9.67
C ILE A 112 -10.68 29.25 -11.06
N ILE A 113 -11.40 28.13 -11.12
CA ILE A 113 -11.89 27.47 -12.34
C ILE A 113 -13.39 27.27 -12.27
#